data_AF-A0A2D4ST10-F1
#
_entry.id   AF-A0A2D4ST10-F1
#
_cell.length_a   1.000
_cell.length_b   1.000
_cell.length_c   1.000
_cell.angle_alpha   90.00
_cell.angle_beta   90.00
_cell.angle_gamma   90.00
#
_symmetry.space_group_name_H-M   'P 1'
#
loop_
_entity.id
_entity.type
_entity.pdbx_description
1 polymer ?
#
loop_
_entity_poly.entity_id
_entity_poly.type
_entity_poly.pdbx_seq_one_letter_code
_entity_poly.pdbx_strand_id
1 'polypeptide(L)'
;MIGYKTDKKIYSFSHLSCVVMDPLLLSTLLFSNEPIDDGLSWNSMGFADSVVDVVIDKQQRIVVLDRKGRVFRMSSGGRWEEIFSPSITQSNQEDLLLDAESTMGEILEGVDEGSTYYDEETEQTIVEEGQQTFDDEVQGGIFDPLREEGSTKSNLGLFSDEELLLLCVEQCYESENGEEWQEIAVPPVTDLVSIIVDGKRFILVSTQQGLWYRYGKGSWKLANVSLRNFSFTDLEHVEGGVLAASKAGLFRSNNALFWRRQGSMKNIQQVEKNNGVTYISTPLGLYASTDEGQTQTLVQDELGDRLSMMAVKDEVWLLDQEKIFALVEETVQNQKRNLQDVVFSSFVSWRNGIVVGTNKGAFLLSPEEELMTVTMPHSLENVLNMVLYDIDQQAQDLSIQNPLLTGALSPVVSLTGSLDRDMTITIDYGGISSAAQERIAWDVGLNICFGRCGSIASTASSNLQEDELMVINGSVYSRGGVAAAASGLELGLSKKRNVLFDKTIALYQSHRRLLMQKERSRTNFISVIDEVLLDLDLAEVVAQLDALTYGRYGQQE
;
A
#
# COMPACT_ATOMS: atom_id res chain seq x y z
N MET A 1 43.65 -10.94 43.60
CA MET A 1 44.54 -10.09 42.80
C MET A 1 45.18 -10.98 41.75
N ILE A 2 44.59 -11.05 40.55
CA ILE A 2 45.13 -11.79 39.42
C ILE A 2 45.44 -10.71 38.38
N GLY A 3 46.72 -10.48 38.09
CA GLY A 3 47.17 -9.49 37.13
C GLY A 3 47.62 -10.17 35.85
N TYR A 4 47.01 -9.81 34.72
CA TYR A 4 47.49 -10.16 33.40
C TYR A 4 48.42 -9.05 32.91
N LYS A 5 49.60 -9.43 32.42
CA LYS A 5 50.64 -8.53 31.91
C LYS A 5 50.65 -8.59 30.39
N THR A 6 50.36 -7.48 29.73
CA THR A 6 50.76 -7.24 28.34
C THR A 6 51.47 -5.89 28.25
N ASP A 7 52.49 -5.84 27.40
CA ASP A 7 53.44 -4.74 27.37
C ASP A 7 52.79 -3.41 26.95
N LYS A 8 53.07 -2.38 27.75
CA LYS A 8 52.80 -0.95 27.54
C LYS A 8 51.34 -0.47 27.71
N LYS A 9 50.82 -0.57 28.94
CA LYS A 9 50.23 0.53 29.75
C LYS A 9 49.52 -0.06 30.97
N ILE A 10 49.74 0.52 32.14
CA ILE A 10 48.99 0.19 33.36
C ILE A 10 47.81 1.16 33.44
N TYR A 11 46.59 0.65 33.35
CA TYR A 11 45.38 1.40 33.67
C TYR A 11 44.93 1.02 35.08
N SER A 12 44.85 1.99 35.99
CA SER A 12 44.27 1.78 37.33
C SER A 12 42.80 2.19 37.29
N PHE A 13 41.89 1.24 37.50
CA PHE A 13 40.50 1.51 37.83
C PHE A 13 40.32 1.41 39.34
N SER A 14 40.05 2.53 39.99
CA SER A 14 39.61 2.57 41.40
C SER A 14 38.09 2.52 41.45
N HIS A 15 37.57 1.51 42.15
CA HIS A 15 36.16 1.16 42.40
C HIS A 15 35.58 0.06 41.52
N LEU A 16 35.86 -1.18 41.91
CA LEU A 16 35.06 -2.35 41.57
C LEU A 16 34.50 -2.95 42.87
N SER A 17 33.18 -2.82 43.04
CA SER A 17 32.41 -3.54 44.04
C SER A 17 32.38 -5.01 43.62
N CYS A 18 32.93 -5.91 44.44
CA CYS A 18 32.87 -7.35 44.18
C CYS A 18 31.42 -7.85 44.29
N VAL A 19 30.80 -8.17 43.17
CA VAL A 19 29.65 -9.09 43.13
C VAL A 19 30.23 -10.48 42.92
N VAL A 20 30.08 -11.35 43.93
CA VAL A 20 30.38 -12.78 43.80
C VAL A 20 29.23 -13.38 42.98
N MET A 21 29.43 -13.55 41.68
CA MET A 21 28.53 -14.34 40.84
C MET A 21 28.97 -15.81 40.83
N ASP A 22 27.97 -16.69 40.83
CA ASP A 22 28.08 -18.15 40.74
C ASP A 22 28.85 -18.57 39.46
N PRO A 23 29.88 -19.44 39.55
CA PRO A 23 30.63 -19.94 38.39
C PRO A 23 29.76 -20.59 37.30
N LEU A 24 28.58 -21.11 37.65
CA LEU A 24 27.65 -21.71 36.69
C LEU A 24 26.98 -20.66 35.78
N LEU A 25 26.68 -19.47 36.30
CA LEU A 25 26.10 -18.35 35.54
C LEU A 25 27.10 -17.75 34.54
N LEU A 26 28.40 -17.84 34.81
CA LEU A 26 29.43 -17.31 33.92
C LEU A 26 29.57 -18.15 32.63
N SER A 27 29.29 -19.46 32.69
CA SER A 27 29.35 -20.33 31.50
C SER A 27 28.21 -20.08 30.52
N THR A 28 27.04 -19.62 31.01
CA THR A 28 25.88 -19.30 30.17
C THR A 28 25.94 -17.87 29.61
N LEU A 29 26.62 -16.95 30.30
CA LEU A 29 26.82 -15.56 29.85
C LEU A 29 28.01 -15.37 28.88
N LEU A 30 28.97 -16.29 28.84
CA LEU A 30 30.12 -16.22 27.94
C LEU A 30 29.88 -16.82 26.54
N PHE A 31 28.67 -17.32 26.26
CA PHE A 31 28.19 -17.59 24.89
C PHE A 31 27.20 -16.52 24.41
N SER A 32 27.31 -15.28 24.91
CA SER A 32 26.79 -14.16 24.14
C SER A 32 27.66 -14.05 22.89
N ASN A 33 27.23 -14.68 21.80
CA ASN A 33 27.81 -14.54 20.48
C ASN A 33 27.97 -13.04 20.21
N GLU A 34 29.20 -12.52 20.29
CA GLU A 34 29.51 -11.24 19.65
C GLU A 34 29.05 -11.40 18.19
N PRO A 35 28.36 -10.39 17.61
CA PRO A 35 27.92 -10.48 16.23
C PRO A 35 29.16 -10.71 15.37
N ILE A 36 29.27 -11.93 14.83
CA ILE A 36 30.30 -12.26 13.85
C ILE A 36 29.99 -11.36 12.67
N ASP A 37 30.96 -10.55 12.28
CA ASP A 37 30.91 -9.83 11.01
C ASP A 37 31.10 -10.87 9.89
N ASP A 38 29.99 -11.47 9.50
CA ASP A 38 29.90 -12.46 8.42
C ASP A 38 29.98 -11.82 7.02
N GLY A 39 30.18 -10.50 6.94
CA GLY A 39 30.26 -9.77 5.68
C GLY A 39 28.93 -9.70 4.93
N LEU A 40 27.79 -10.05 5.53
CA LEU A 40 26.49 -9.82 4.91
C LEU A 40 26.07 -8.35 5.06
N SER A 41 25.25 -7.83 4.15
CA SER A 41 24.65 -6.49 4.28
C SER A 41 23.20 -6.49 3.84
N TRP A 42 22.37 -5.72 4.54
CA TRP A 42 20.98 -5.47 4.17
C TRP A 42 20.91 -4.25 3.27
N ASN A 43 20.43 -4.43 2.05
CA ASN A 43 20.27 -3.36 1.09
C ASN A 43 18.78 -3.20 0.76
N SER A 44 18.24 -2.01 1.02
CA SER A 44 16.88 -1.69 0.56
C SER A 44 16.84 -1.74 -0.96
N MET A 45 15.80 -2.38 -1.51
CA MET A 45 15.61 -2.46 -2.96
C MET A 45 14.80 -1.29 -3.52
N GLY A 46 14.51 -0.26 -2.70
CA GLY A 46 13.74 0.91 -3.13
C GLY A 46 12.24 0.65 -3.34
N PHE A 47 11.73 -0.51 -2.92
CA PHE A 47 10.30 -0.79 -2.87
C PHE A 47 9.74 -0.36 -1.51
N ALA A 48 8.92 0.69 -1.47
CA ALA A 48 8.48 1.30 -0.21
C ALA A 48 7.17 0.72 0.35
N ASP A 49 6.38 0.06 -0.50
CA ASP A 49 5.09 -0.51 -0.10
C ASP A 49 5.28 -1.81 0.70
N SER A 50 4.31 -2.11 1.57
CA SER A 50 4.33 -3.38 2.31
C SER A 50 4.22 -4.54 1.33
N VAL A 51 5.20 -5.42 1.39
CA VAL A 51 5.25 -6.66 0.64
C VAL A 51 4.42 -7.71 1.37
N VAL A 52 3.63 -8.46 0.61
CA VAL A 52 2.97 -9.69 1.04
C VAL A 52 3.83 -10.87 0.63
N ASP A 53 4.24 -10.89 -0.64
CA ASP A 53 4.96 -12.03 -1.21
C ASP A 53 6.04 -11.60 -2.22
N VAL A 54 7.02 -12.47 -2.44
CA VAL A 54 8.19 -12.27 -3.28
C VAL A 54 8.52 -13.59 -3.96
N VAL A 55 8.64 -13.56 -5.28
CA VAL A 55 9.05 -14.70 -6.08
C VAL A 55 10.08 -14.29 -7.13
N ILE A 56 10.73 -15.29 -7.73
CA ILE A 56 11.61 -15.09 -8.88
C ILE A 56 10.94 -15.66 -10.13
N ASP A 57 10.86 -14.87 -11.20
CA ASP A 57 10.34 -15.35 -12.47
C ASP A 57 11.37 -16.17 -13.26
N LYS A 58 10.94 -16.76 -14.38
CA LYS A 58 11.81 -17.55 -15.28
C LYS A 58 13.03 -16.80 -15.82
N GLN A 59 13.00 -15.47 -15.83
CA GLN A 59 14.09 -14.61 -16.29
C GLN A 59 15.01 -14.18 -15.14
N GLN A 60 14.87 -14.81 -13.96
CA GLN A 60 15.62 -14.49 -12.75
C GLN A 60 15.39 -13.05 -12.26
N ARG A 61 14.19 -12.51 -12.52
CA ARG A 61 13.77 -11.19 -12.03
C ARG A 61 12.92 -11.35 -10.78
N ILE A 62 13.05 -10.40 -9.87
CA ILE A 62 12.28 -10.37 -8.64
C ILE A 62 10.90 -9.82 -8.96
N VAL A 63 9.88 -10.52 -8.49
CA VAL A 63 8.48 -10.13 -8.57
C VAL A 63 7.92 -10.04 -7.16
N VAL A 64 7.20 -8.96 -6.87
CA VAL A 64 6.69 -8.63 -5.54
C VAL A 64 5.19 -8.42 -5.61
N LEU A 65 4.45 -9.03 -4.68
CA LEU A 65 3.04 -8.76 -4.43
C LEU A 65 2.90 -7.83 -3.23
N ASP A 66 2.18 -6.73 -3.39
CA ASP A 66 1.91 -5.80 -2.29
C ASP A 66 0.58 -6.12 -1.55
N ARG A 67 0.32 -5.41 -0.44
CA ARG A 67 -0.92 -5.58 0.33
C ARG A 67 -2.20 -5.18 -0.40
N LYS A 68 -2.09 -4.41 -1.49
CA LYS A 68 -3.22 -3.98 -2.31
C LYS A 68 -3.49 -4.96 -3.46
N GLY A 69 -2.77 -6.08 -3.52
CA GLY A 69 -2.89 -7.07 -4.57
C GLY A 69 -2.21 -6.68 -5.89
N ARG A 70 -1.41 -5.61 -5.90
CA ARG A 70 -0.63 -5.20 -7.08
C ARG A 70 0.65 -6.01 -7.18
N VAL A 71 1.04 -6.33 -8.41
CA VAL A 71 2.29 -7.06 -8.68
C VAL A 71 3.29 -6.12 -9.35
N PHE A 72 4.49 -6.08 -8.79
CA PHE A 72 5.61 -5.32 -9.28
C PHE A 72 6.73 -6.24 -9.70
N ARG A 73 7.48 -5.86 -10.73
CA ARG A 73 8.63 -6.59 -11.24
C ARG A 73 9.84 -5.66 -11.26
N MET A 74 10.98 -6.15 -10.77
CA MET A 74 12.22 -5.41 -10.85
C MET A 74 12.79 -5.50 -12.26
N SER A 75 12.91 -4.34 -12.92
CA SER A 75 13.61 -4.19 -14.20
C SER A 75 15.11 -4.47 -14.04
N SER A 76 15.79 -4.72 -15.16
CA SER A 76 17.25 -4.88 -15.19
C SER A 76 18.02 -3.66 -14.68
N GLY A 77 17.39 -2.47 -14.72
CA GLY A 77 17.94 -1.23 -14.17
C GLY A 77 17.68 -1.01 -12.68
N GLY A 78 17.09 -1.98 -11.97
CA GLY A 78 16.77 -1.87 -10.54
C GLY A 78 15.54 -1.01 -10.23
N ARG A 79 14.78 -0.59 -11.24
CA ARG A 79 13.49 0.11 -11.06
C ARG A 79 12.34 -0.89 -10.97
N TRP A 80 11.35 -0.60 -10.13
CA TRP A 80 10.13 -1.39 -10.02
C TRP A 80 9.10 -0.95 -11.06
N GLU A 81 8.57 -1.90 -11.81
CA GLU A 81 7.50 -1.70 -12.79
C GLU A 81 6.25 -2.44 -12.31
N GLU A 82 5.12 -1.75 -12.25
CA GLU A 82 3.82 -2.39 -11.99
C GLU A 82 3.41 -3.21 -13.21
N ILE A 83 3.20 -4.51 -13.01
CA ILE A 83 2.86 -5.47 -14.08
C ILE A 83 1.47 -6.09 -13.91
N PHE A 84 0.83 -5.87 -12.76
CA PHE A 84 -0.56 -6.25 -12.51
C PHE A 84 -1.17 -5.33 -11.45
N SER A 85 -2.43 -4.94 -11.66
CA SER A 85 -3.21 -4.21 -10.66
C SER A 85 -4.67 -4.65 -10.72
N PRO A 86 -5.25 -5.16 -9.60
CA PRO A 86 -6.61 -5.65 -9.58
C PRO A 86 -7.63 -4.53 -9.85
N SER A 87 -7.27 -3.28 -9.58
CA SER A 87 -8.09 -2.09 -9.82
C SER A 87 -8.16 -1.66 -11.29
N ILE A 88 -7.38 -2.29 -12.17
CA ILE A 88 -7.33 -2.03 -13.61
C ILE A 88 -7.90 -3.24 -14.38
N THR A 89 -8.65 -4.13 -13.73
CA THR A 89 -9.68 -4.86 -14.47
C THR A 89 -10.53 -3.78 -15.12
N GLN A 90 -10.45 -3.71 -16.45
CA GLN A 90 -11.04 -2.67 -17.28
C GLN A 90 -12.43 -2.34 -16.72
N SER A 91 -12.55 -1.25 -15.95
CA SER A 91 -13.80 -0.56 -15.89
C SER A 91 -14.00 -0.16 -17.33
N ASN A 92 -14.81 -0.94 -18.05
CA ASN A 92 -15.25 -0.57 -19.37
C ASN A 92 -15.72 0.88 -19.18
N GLN A 93 -15.18 1.83 -19.95
CA GLN A 93 -15.50 3.24 -19.71
C GLN A 93 -17.02 3.46 -19.73
N GLU A 94 -17.76 2.56 -20.39
CA GLU A 94 -19.22 2.44 -20.33
C GLU A 94 -19.79 2.15 -18.93
N ASP A 95 -19.20 1.29 -18.10
CA ASP A 95 -19.69 0.99 -16.75
C ASP A 95 -19.52 2.19 -15.81
N LEU A 96 -18.40 2.93 -15.93
CA LEU A 96 -18.19 4.18 -15.19
C LEU A 96 -19.15 5.29 -15.64
N LEU A 97 -19.52 5.30 -16.92
CA LEU A 97 -20.52 6.25 -17.45
C LEU A 97 -21.94 5.87 -17.02
N LEU A 98 -22.28 4.59 -16.95
CA LEU A 98 -23.58 4.11 -16.47
C LEU A 98 -23.77 4.37 -14.97
N ASP A 99 -22.73 4.17 -14.15
CA ASP A 99 -22.78 4.50 -12.72
C ASP A 99 -22.89 6.01 -12.50
N ALA A 100 -22.24 6.83 -13.34
CA ALA A 100 -22.36 8.29 -13.29
C ALA A 100 -23.75 8.78 -13.73
N GLU A 101 -24.35 8.19 -14.77
CA GLU A 101 -25.73 8.50 -15.21
C GLU A 101 -26.77 8.08 -14.16
N SER A 102 -26.62 6.91 -13.55
CA SER A 102 -27.49 6.44 -12.46
C SER A 102 -27.44 7.39 -11.27
N THR A 103 -26.24 7.81 -10.87
CA THR A 103 -26.07 8.71 -9.72
C THR A 103 -26.59 10.12 -10.02
N MET A 104 -26.45 10.60 -11.27
CA MET A 104 -27.04 11.88 -11.68
C MET A 104 -28.57 11.83 -11.82
N GLY A 105 -29.14 10.69 -12.22
CA GLY A 105 -30.59 10.49 -12.31
C GLY A 105 -31.27 10.58 -10.94
N GLU A 106 -30.70 9.94 -9.91
CA GLU A 106 -31.24 9.99 -8.55
C GLU A 106 -31.14 11.38 -7.91
N ILE A 107 -30.11 12.17 -8.25
CA ILE A 107 -29.98 13.55 -7.77
C ILE A 107 -30.99 14.49 -8.44
N LEU A 108 -31.41 14.20 -9.68
CA LEU A 108 -32.36 15.04 -10.42
C LEU A 108 -33.83 14.68 -10.12
N GLU A 109 -34.13 13.43 -9.76
CA GLU A 109 -35.49 13.02 -9.37
C GLU A 109 -35.82 13.32 -7.89
N GLY A 110 -34.83 13.66 -7.07
CA GLY A 110 -35.01 14.06 -5.67
C GLY A 110 -35.43 15.52 -5.44
N VAL A 111 -35.62 16.31 -6.49
CA VAL A 111 -36.09 17.71 -6.40
C VAL A 111 -37.46 17.85 -7.06
N ASP A 112 -38.41 17.02 -6.64
CA ASP A 112 -39.82 17.34 -6.86
C ASP A 112 -40.19 18.44 -5.86
N GLU A 113 -40.14 19.69 -6.34
CA GLU A 113 -40.57 20.87 -5.60
C GLU A 113 -41.98 20.61 -5.06
N GLY A 114 -42.10 20.59 -3.72
CA GLY A 114 -43.37 20.36 -3.04
C GLY A 114 -44.49 21.20 -3.62
N SER A 115 -45.36 20.55 -4.42
CA SER A 115 -46.53 21.18 -5.00
C SER A 115 -47.53 21.45 -3.87
N THR A 116 -47.55 22.68 -3.36
CA THR A 116 -48.64 23.14 -2.49
C THR A 116 -49.93 23.19 -3.30
N TYR A 117 -50.88 22.30 -3.01
CA TYR A 117 -52.21 22.31 -3.63
C TYR A 117 -53.08 23.34 -2.91
N TYR A 118 -53.59 24.32 -3.65
CA TYR A 118 -54.50 25.34 -3.10
C TYR A 118 -55.94 24.86 -3.31
N ASP A 119 -56.70 24.70 -2.23
CA ASP A 119 -58.11 24.32 -2.29
C ASP A 119 -58.99 25.58 -2.42
N GLU A 120 -59.56 25.76 -3.61
CA GLU A 120 -60.37 26.94 -3.94
C GLU A 120 -61.72 26.99 -3.20
N GLU A 121 -62.24 25.88 -2.67
CA GLU A 121 -63.53 25.90 -1.95
C GLU A 121 -63.40 26.35 -0.49
N THR A 122 -62.23 26.19 0.12
CA THR A 122 -62.01 26.52 1.53
C THR A 122 -61.13 27.75 1.74
N GLU A 123 -60.53 28.30 0.68
CA GLU A 123 -59.54 29.39 0.71
C GLU A 123 -58.37 29.12 1.70
N GLN A 124 -58.07 27.85 1.97
CA GLN A 124 -56.98 27.46 2.86
C GLN A 124 -55.90 26.68 2.12
N THR A 125 -54.65 27.06 2.36
CA THR A 125 -53.49 26.30 1.90
C THR A 125 -53.32 25.11 2.84
N ILE A 126 -53.70 23.92 2.39
CA ILE A 126 -53.54 22.70 3.17
C ILE A 126 -52.08 22.27 3.01
N VAL A 127 -51.25 22.62 3.99
CA VAL A 127 -49.97 21.97 4.18
C VAL A 127 -50.30 20.60 4.77
N GLU A 128 -50.09 19.51 4.03
CA GLU A 128 -50.22 18.18 4.61
C GLU A 128 -49.27 18.09 5.81
N GLU A 129 -49.82 18.05 7.02
CA GLU A 129 -49.11 17.66 8.24
C GLU A 129 -48.82 16.15 8.19
N GLY A 130 -48.02 15.75 7.20
CA GLY A 130 -47.31 14.49 7.17
C GLY A 130 -45.94 14.66 7.84
N GLN A 131 -45.90 15.18 9.07
CA GLN A 131 -44.72 15.07 9.91
C GLN A 131 -44.58 13.60 10.38
N GLN A 132 -44.13 12.72 9.49
CA GLN A 132 -43.22 11.67 9.92
C GLN A 132 -41.86 12.34 10.14
N THR A 133 -41.45 12.36 11.40
CA THR A 133 -40.15 12.86 11.85
C THR A 133 -39.04 12.22 11.03
N PHE A 134 -38.42 13.01 10.16
CA PHE A 134 -37.21 12.70 9.38
C PHE A 134 -35.95 12.50 10.25
N ASP A 135 -36.10 12.33 11.56
CA ASP A 135 -34.99 12.24 12.53
C ASP A 135 -34.54 10.79 12.82
N ASP A 136 -35.32 9.77 12.43
CA ASP A 136 -34.98 8.37 12.73
C ASP A 136 -34.50 7.54 11.53
N GLU A 137 -34.59 8.05 10.29
CA GLU A 137 -34.13 7.34 9.09
C GLU A 137 -32.81 7.87 8.50
N VAL A 138 -32.32 9.03 8.96
CA VAL A 138 -31.01 9.61 8.54
C VAL A 138 -29.86 9.21 9.48
N GLN A 139 -30.12 8.39 10.50
CA GLN A 139 -29.06 7.70 11.27
C GLN A 139 -28.67 6.34 10.70
N GLY A 140 -29.38 5.85 9.68
CA GLY A 140 -29.05 4.62 8.96
C GLY A 140 -28.25 4.90 7.69
N GLY A 141 -26.93 4.98 7.80
CA GLY A 141 -26.06 4.90 6.63
C GLY A 141 -25.46 6.21 6.15
N ILE A 142 -24.80 6.96 7.04
CA ILE A 142 -23.48 7.45 6.62
C ILE A 142 -22.64 6.18 6.50
N PHE A 143 -22.65 5.57 5.31
CA PHE A 143 -21.58 4.69 4.89
C PHE A 143 -20.31 5.52 5.12
N ASP A 144 -19.57 5.17 6.16
CA ASP A 144 -18.17 5.53 6.29
C ASP A 144 -17.45 4.46 5.48
N PRO A 145 -17.17 4.67 4.17
CA PRO A 145 -16.50 3.67 3.32
C PRO A 145 -15.08 3.33 3.83
N LEU A 146 -14.63 3.95 4.92
CA LEU A 146 -13.34 3.71 5.54
C LEU A 146 -13.42 2.87 6.83
N ARG A 147 -14.60 2.49 7.33
CA ARG A 147 -14.71 2.06 8.74
C ARG A 147 -14.92 0.58 9.06
N GLU A 148 -15.19 -0.28 8.10
CA GLU A 148 -15.11 -1.73 8.35
C GLU A 148 -14.54 -2.48 7.13
N GLU A 149 -13.24 -2.29 6.85
CA GLU A 149 -12.43 -3.38 6.30
C GLU A 149 -12.29 -4.46 7.37
N GLY A 150 -13.38 -5.20 7.62
CA GLY A 150 -13.29 -6.48 8.28
C GLY A 150 -12.32 -7.30 7.46
N SER A 151 -11.16 -7.63 8.04
CA SER A 151 -10.09 -8.38 7.38
C SER A 151 -10.60 -9.79 7.05
N THR A 152 -11.39 -9.93 5.99
CA THR A 152 -11.39 -11.16 5.22
C THR A 152 -9.93 -11.32 4.84
N LYS A 153 -9.28 -12.35 5.37
CA LYS A 153 -7.94 -12.74 4.93
C LYS A 153 -8.10 -13.06 3.45
N SER A 154 -7.91 -12.07 2.60
CA SER A 154 -7.78 -12.24 1.18
C SER A 154 -6.60 -13.18 1.02
N ASN A 155 -6.81 -14.25 0.25
CA ASN A 155 -5.79 -15.26 0.00
C ASN A 155 -4.85 -14.68 -1.05
N LEU A 156 -4.11 -13.63 -0.65
CA LEU A 156 -3.07 -12.98 -1.41
C LEU A 156 -1.86 -13.89 -1.40
N GLY A 157 -1.56 -14.50 -2.53
CA GLY A 157 -0.37 -15.33 -2.72
C GLY A 157 0.16 -15.17 -4.14
N LEU A 158 1.48 -15.07 -4.26
CA LEU A 158 2.18 -15.04 -5.53
C LEU A 158 3.10 -16.25 -5.59
N PHE A 159 2.91 -17.09 -6.59
CA PHE A 159 3.65 -18.32 -6.76
C PHE A 159 4.37 -18.27 -8.10
N SER A 160 5.57 -18.83 -8.14
CA SER A 160 6.38 -18.92 -9.35
C SER A 160 6.95 -20.31 -9.50
N ASP A 161 6.95 -20.78 -10.73
CA ASP A 161 7.69 -21.96 -11.19
C ASP A 161 8.50 -21.57 -12.43
N GLU A 162 9.36 -22.46 -12.94
CA GLU A 162 10.25 -22.22 -14.07
C GLU A 162 9.54 -21.67 -15.32
N GLU A 163 8.24 -21.94 -15.49
CA GLU A 163 7.49 -21.54 -16.68
C GLU A 163 6.25 -20.68 -16.41
N LEU A 164 5.82 -20.53 -15.15
CA LEU A 164 4.50 -19.98 -14.82
C LEU A 164 4.53 -19.14 -13.55
N LEU A 165 3.92 -17.97 -13.61
CA LEU A 165 3.52 -17.15 -12.46
C LEU A 165 2.03 -17.38 -12.20
N LEU A 166 1.70 -17.62 -10.94
CA LEU A 166 0.33 -17.73 -10.46
C LEU A 166 0.10 -16.68 -9.39
N LEU A 167 -0.89 -15.83 -9.60
CA LEU A 167 -1.32 -14.83 -8.65
C LEU A 167 -2.71 -15.19 -8.18
N CYS A 168 -2.90 -15.40 -6.89
CA CYS A 168 -4.23 -15.53 -6.31
C CYS A 168 -4.47 -14.36 -5.35
N VAL A 169 -5.57 -13.66 -5.58
CA VAL A 169 -6.06 -12.56 -4.74
C VAL A 169 -7.51 -12.88 -4.36
N GLU A 170 -8.49 -12.18 -4.93
CA GLU A 170 -9.91 -12.59 -4.94
C GLU A 170 -10.18 -13.64 -6.02
N GLN A 171 -9.48 -13.51 -7.14
CA GLN A 171 -9.45 -14.44 -8.26
C GLN A 171 -8.02 -14.94 -8.46
N CYS A 172 -7.87 -16.05 -9.17
CA CYS A 172 -6.55 -16.55 -9.54
C CYS A 172 -6.26 -16.19 -11.00
N TYR A 173 -5.02 -15.79 -11.26
CA TYR A 173 -4.51 -15.40 -12.56
C TYR A 173 -3.25 -16.20 -12.85
N GLU A 174 -3.05 -16.57 -14.10
CA GLU A 174 -1.84 -17.22 -14.58
C GLU A 174 -1.13 -16.33 -15.62
N SER A 175 0.21 -16.32 -15.59
CA SER A 175 1.03 -15.59 -16.56
C SER A 175 2.31 -16.36 -16.87
N GLU A 176 2.69 -16.48 -18.14
CA GLU A 176 3.95 -17.13 -18.51
C GLU A 176 5.18 -16.23 -18.33
N ASN A 177 5.00 -14.91 -18.25
CA ASN A 177 6.10 -13.92 -18.26
C ASN A 177 5.84 -12.68 -17.37
N GLY A 178 4.69 -12.64 -16.71
CA GLY A 178 4.22 -11.51 -15.92
C GLY A 178 3.72 -10.33 -16.74
N GLU A 179 3.56 -10.45 -18.06
CA GLU A 179 3.11 -9.34 -18.92
C GLU A 179 1.64 -9.48 -19.29
N GLU A 180 1.21 -10.71 -19.55
CA GLU A 180 -0.18 -11.04 -19.83
C GLU A 180 -0.72 -11.94 -18.73
N TRP A 181 -1.81 -11.53 -18.09
CA TRP A 181 -2.45 -12.26 -17.02
C TRP A 181 -3.80 -12.78 -17.51
N GLN A 182 -3.99 -14.09 -17.40
CA GLN A 182 -5.25 -14.75 -17.72
C GLN A 182 -5.93 -15.21 -16.44
N GLU A 183 -7.16 -14.78 -16.21
CA GLU A 183 -7.97 -15.31 -15.12
C GLU A 183 -8.17 -16.82 -15.29
N ILE A 184 -8.04 -17.55 -14.19
CA ILE A 184 -8.30 -18.98 -14.09
C ILE A 184 -9.33 -19.25 -13.00
N ALA A 185 -10.11 -20.32 -13.19
CA ALA A 185 -11.00 -20.78 -12.15
C ALA A 185 -10.23 -21.01 -10.85
N VAL A 186 -10.72 -20.47 -9.75
CA VAL A 186 -10.18 -20.73 -8.40
C VAL A 186 -10.56 -22.16 -8.01
N PRO A 187 -9.74 -22.88 -7.21
CA PRO A 187 -10.22 -24.09 -6.54
C PRO A 187 -11.54 -23.80 -5.81
N PRO A 188 -12.42 -24.80 -5.63
CA PRO A 188 -13.71 -24.62 -4.95
C PRO A 188 -13.59 -24.31 -3.45
N VAL A 189 -12.38 -23.96 -3.00
CA VAL A 189 -12.01 -23.63 -1.64
C VAL A 189 -11.11 -22.40 -1.70
N THR A 190 -11.31 -21.46 -0.78
CA THR A 190 -10.66 -20.15 -0.84
C THR A 190 -9.27 -20.17 -0.20
N ASP A 191 -8.97 -21.13 0.65
CA ASP A 191 -7.82 -21.17 1.56
C ASP A 191 -6.56 -21.80 0.96
N LEU A 192 -6.05 -21.21 -0.11
CA LEU A 192 -4.79 -21.62 -0.73
C LEU A 192 -3.60 -21.38 0.22
N VAL A 193 -2.77 -22.40 0.41
CA VAL A 193 -1.61 -22.33 1.32
C VAL A 193 -0.28 -22.41 0.56
N SER A 194 -0.11 -23.44 -0.26
CA SER A 194 1.09 -23.66 -1.08
C SER A 194 0.70 -24.29 -2.41
N ILE A 195 1.47 -23.97 -3.45
CA ILE A 195 1.22 -24.38 -4.83
C ILE A 195 2.49 -24.99 -5.39
N ILE A 196 2.33 -26.12 -6.06
CA ILE A 196 3.35 -26.71 -6.92
C ILE A 196 2.84 -26.76 -8.35
N VAL A 197 3.69 -26.36 -9.27
CA VAL A 197 3.49 -26.53 -10.70
C VAL A 197 4.47 -27.60 -11.20
N ASP A 198 3.98 -28.56 -11.96
CA ASP A 198 4.78 -29.60 -12.62
C ASP A 198 4.61 -29.43 -14.13
N GLY A 199 5.49 -28.59 -14.69
CA GLY A 199 5.43 -28.10 -16.07
C GLY A 199 4.17 -27.28 -16.39
N LYS A 200 3.97 -26.94 -17.66
CA LYS A 200 2.84 -26.07 -18.11
C LYS A 200 1.42 -26.53 -17.81
N ARG A 201 1.21 -27.73 -17.28
CA ARG A 201 -0.12 -28.36 -17.27
C ARG A 201 -0.55 -28.94 -15.96
N PHE A 202 0.31 -29.20 -14.99
CA PHE A 202 -0.16 -29.77 -13.74
C PHE A 202 0.05 -28.77 -12.61
N ILE A 203 -1.05 -28.29 -12.03
CA ILE A 203 -1.02 -27.41 -10.87
C ILE A 203 -1.60 -28.21 -9.71
N LEU A 204 -0.84 -28.35 -8.63
CA LEU A 204 -1.27 -28.93 -7.37
C LEU A 204 -1.29 -27.83 -6.32
N VAL A 205 -2.40 -27.71 -5.60
CA VAL A 205 -2.55 -26.73 -4.53
C VAL A 205 -2.91 -27.42 -3.24
N SER A 206 -2.32 -26.95 -2.15
CA SER A 206 -2.65 -27.34 -0.80
C SER A 206 -3.57 -26.31 -0.16
N THR A 207 -4.56 -26.81 0.58
CA THR A 207 -5.56 -26.01 1.26
C THR A 207 -5.85 -26.58 2.63
N GLN A 208 -6.62 -25.88 3.48
CA GLN A 208 -6.99 -26.42 4.79
C GLN A 208 -8.04 -27.55 4.68
N GLN A 209 -8.63 -27.74 3.49
CA GLN A 209 -9.64 -28.76 3.21
C GLN A 209 -9.13 -29.96 2.41
N GLY A 210 -7.89 -29.91 1.90
CA GLY A 210 -7.25 -31.02 1.21
C GLY A 210 -6.25 -30.58 0.15
N LEU A 211 -5.95 -31.49 -0.78
CA LEU A 211 -5.13 -31.23 -1.95
C LEU A 211 -6.00 -31.22 -3.20
N TRP A 212 -5.85 -30.19 -4.03
CA TRP A 212 -6.58 -30.03 -5.28
C TRP A 212 -5.60 -29.93 -6.44
N TYR A 213 -5.96 -30.50 -7.58
CA TYR A 213 -5.16 -30.40 -8.78
C TYR A 213 -5.98 -29.98 -9.98
N ARG A 214 -5.28 -29.42 -10.96
CA ARG A 214 -5.84 -29.07 -12.28
C ARG A 214 -4.87 -29.53 -13.36
N TYR A 215 -5.43 -30.02 -14.46
CA TYR A 215 -4.68 -30.30 -15.69
C TYR A 215 -5.01 -29.25 -16.77
N GLY A 216 -4.01 -28.46 -17.18
CA GLY A 216 -4.12 -27.37 -18.14
C GLY A 216 -5.25 -26.42 -17.76
N LYS A 217 -6.13 -26.15 -18.73
CA LYS A 217 -7.29 -25.28 -18.52
C LYS A 217 -8.53 -25.97 -17.89
N GLY A 218 -8.40 -27.23 -17.46
CA GLY A 218 -9.52 -28.03 -16.94
C GLY A 218 -10.10 -27.54 -15.62
N SER A 219 -11.08 -28.27 -15.07
CA SER A 219 -11.62 -28.00 -13.74
C SER A 219 -10.71 -28.56 -12.64
N TRP A 220 -10.75 -27.92 -11.47
CA TRP A 220 -10.11 -28.41 -10.26
C TRP A 220 -10.74 -29.73 -9.79
N LYS A 221 -9.90 -30.65 -9.36
CA LYS A 221 -10.29 -31.96 -8.84
C LYS A 221 -9.58 -32.21 -7.53
N LEU A 222 -10.26 -32.85 -6.59
CA LEU A 222 -9.64 -33.30 -5.35
C LEU A 222 -8.63 -34.41 -5.67
N ALA A 223 -7.38 -34.26 -5.24
CA ALA A 223 -6.29 -35.21 -5.49
C ALA A 223 -6.59 -36.60 -4.94
N ASN A 224 -7.12 -36.65 -3.71
CA ASN A 224 -7.53 -37.89 -3.07
C ASN A 224 -8.65 -37.64 -2.06
N VAL A 225 -9.75 -38.40 -2.18
CA VAL A 225 -10.90 -38.32 -1.26
C VAL A 225 -10.52 -38.67 0.17
N SER A 226 -9.56 -39.58 0.39
CA SER A 226 -9.10 -39.93 1.74
C SER A 226 -8.26 -38.85 2.41
N LEU A 227 -7.81 -37.86 1.63
CA LEU A 227 -7.09 -36.68 2.14
C LEU A 227 -8.02 -35.48 2.35
N ARG A 228 -9.32 -35.63 2.11
CA ARG A 228 -10.31 -34.61 2.42
C ARG A 228 -10.29 -34.32 3.91
N ASN A 229 -10.38 -33.05 4.28
CA ASN A 229 -10.36 -32.53 5.66
C ASN A 229 -9.01 -32.59 6.36
N PHE A 230 -7.91 -32.93 5.67
CA PHE A 230 -6.59 -32.61 6.19
C PHE A 230 -6.23 -31.18 5.81
N SER A 231 -5.76 -30.43 6.80
CA SER A 231 -5.18 -29.11 6.60
C SER A 231 -3.71 -29.29 6.22
N PHE A 232 -3.47 -29.19 4.93
CA PHE A 232 -2.12 -29.16 4.38
C PHE A 232 -1.54 -27.77 4.57
N THR A 233 -0.27 -27.73 4.92
CA THR A 233 0.44 -26.51 5.28
C THR A 233 1.51 -26.15 4.26
N ASP A 234 1.97 -27.14 3.50
CA ASP A 234 3.00 -26.93 2.49
C ASP A 234 3.08 -28.10 1.49
N LEU A 235 3.69 -27.83 0.33
CA LEU A 235 3.99 -28.77 -0.74
C LEU A 235 5.45 -28.62 -1.14
N GLU A 236 6.16 -29.73 -1.34
CA GLU A 236 7.54 -29.68 -1.83
C GLU A 236 7.82 -30.69 -2.94
N HIS A 237 8.53 -30.24 -3.97
CA HIS A 237 8.97 -31.08 -5.07
C HIS A 237 10.12 -31.98 -4.63
N VAL A 238 10.09 -33.24 -5.05
CA VAL A 238 11.11 -34.24 -4.69
C VAL A 238 11.37 -35.16 -5.86
N GLU A 239 12.49 -35.89 -5.81
CA GLU A 239 12.82 -36.82 -6.88
C GLU A 239 11.69 -37.85 -7.10
N GLY A 240 11.11 -37.81 -8.29
CA GLY A 240 10.04 -38.71 -8.71
C GLY A 240 8.68 -38.47 -8.05
N GLY A 241 8.44 -37.30 -7.44
CA GLY A 241 7.14 -37.01 -6.83
C GLY A 241 7.02 -35.68 -6.09
N VAL A 242 6.07 -35.65 -5.16
CA VAL A 242 5.73 -34.49 -4.32
C VAL A 242 5.57 -34.95 -2.88
N LEU A 243 6.07 -34.14 -1.95
CA LEU A 243 5.75 -34.20 -0.52
C LEU A 243 4.65 -33.18 -0.19
N ALA A 244 3.76 -33.56 0.73
CA ALA A 244 2.74 -32.66 1.26
C ALA A 244 2.80 -32.69 2.79
N ALA A 245 3.11 -31.55 3.38
CA ALA A 245 3.12 -31.33 4.82
C ALA A 245 1.71 -31.01 5.32
N SER A 246 1.38 -31.50 6.51
CA SER A 246 0.10 -31.22 7.15
C SER A 246 0.20 -31.36 8.66
N LYS A 247 -0.85 -30.90 9.35
CA LYS A 247 -1.02 -31.18 10.78
C LYS A 247 -1.14 -32.68 11.10
N ALA A 248 -1.65 -33.47 10.16
CA ALA A 248 -1.80 -34.92 10.34
C ALA A 248 -0.50 -35.71 10.13
N GLY A 249 0.49 -35.12 9.43
CA GLY A 249 1.80 -35.70 9.13
C GLY A 249 2.28 -35.39 7.72
N LEU A 250 3.37 -36.04 7.32
CA LEU A 250 3.95 -35.92 5.99
C LEU A 250 3.34 -36.95 5.05
N PHE A 251 3.04 -36.56 3.82
CA PHE A 251 2.54 -37.47 2.78
C PHE A 251 3.44 -37.38 1.55
N ARG A 252 3.64 -38.49 0.85
CA ARG A 252 4.36 -38.56 -0.42
C ARG A 252 3.46 -39.11 -1.51
N SER A 253 3.58 -38.56 -2.71
CA SER A 253 2.99 -39.11 -3.92
C SER A 253 3.99 -39.07 -5.07
N ASN A 254 4.03 -40.12 -5.88
CA ASN A 254 4.87 -40.14 -7.08
C ASN A 254 4.16 -39.61 -8.32
N ASN A 255 2.88 -39.25 -8.20
CA ASN A 255 2.06 -38.79 -9.32
C ASN A 255 0.95 -37.81 -8.89
N ALA A 256 1.06 -37.27 -7.68
CA ALA A 256 0.07 -36.42 -7.01
C ALA A 256 -1.38 -36.99 -6.90
N LEU A 257 -1.61 -38.26 -7.27
CA LEU A 257 -2.92 -38.90 -7.21
C LEU A 257 -2.99 -39.93 -6.08
N PHE A 258 -1.91 -40.72 -5.88
CA PHE A 258 -1.83 -41.71 -4.81
C PHE A 258 -0.88 -41.26 -3.73
N TRP A 259 -1.41 -41.06 -2.54
CA TRP A 259 -0.67 -40.50 -1.41
C TRP A 259 -0.46 -41.54 -0.33
N ARG A 260 0.76 -41.58 0.22
CA ARG A 260 1.13 -42.45 1.35
C ARG A 260 1.74 -41.59 2.44
N ARG A 261 1.31 -41.82 3.68
CA ARG A 261 1.93 -41.17 4.84
C ARG A 261 3.39 -41.62 4.98
N GLN A 262 4.27 -40.66 5.25
CA GLN A 262 5.67 -40.87 5.58
C GLN A 262 5.90 -40.65 7.08
N GLY A 263 6.62 -41.58 7.71
CA GLY A 263 6.97 -41.49 9.13
C GLY A 263 5.77 -41.39 10.09
N SER A 264 6.07 -41.02 11.34
CA SER A 264 5.10 -40.85 12.43
C SER A 264 4.86 -39.38 12.80
N MET A 265 5.62 -38.45 12.22
CA MET A 265 5.57 -37.02 12.54
C MET A 265 4.17 -36.43 12.26
N LYS A 266 3.84 -35.38 13.01
CA LYS A 266 2.59 -34.62 12.98
C LYS A 266 2.90 -33.15 13.19
N ASN A 267 1.91 -32.28 12.96
CA ASN A 267 2.06 -30.83 13.10
C ASN A 267 3.23 -30.28 12.29
N ILE A 268 3.41 -30.79 11.07
CA ILE A 268 4.43 -30.27 10.16
C ILE A 268 3.93 -28.94 9.63
N GLN A 269 4.80 -27.94 9.63
CA GLN A 269 4.51 -26.59 9.16
C GLN A 269 4.98 -26.44 7.71
N GLN A 270 6.24 -26.78 7.45
CA GLN A 270 6.83 -26.67 6.13
C GLN A 270 7.77 -27.86 5.86
N VAL A 271 8.00 -28.14 4.58
CA VAL A 271 8.96 -29.13 4.10
C VAL A 271 9.80 -28.51 3.00
N GLU A 272 11.13 -28.70 3.05
CA GLU A 272 12.06 -28.11 2.08
C GLU A 272 13.08 -29.17 1.67
N LYS A 273 13.39 -29.28 0.38
CA LYS A 273 14.45 -30.16 -0.12
C LYS A 273 15.69 -29.35 -0.44
N ASN A 274 16.82 -29.69 0.19
CA ASN A 274 18.12 -29.16 -0.19
C ASN A 274 19.18 -30.25 -0.26
N ASN A 275 19.95 -30.31 -1.36
CA ASN A 275 21.09 -31.23 -1.53
C ASN A 275 20.80 -32.69 -1.17
N GLY A 276 19.62 -33.20 -1.55
CA GLY A 276 19.22 -34.58 -1.27
C GLY A 276 18.74 -34.81 0.17
N VAL A 277 18.77 -33.82 1.04
CA VAL A 277 18.20 -33.83 2.39
C VAL A 277 16.84 -33.14 2.38
N THR A 278 15.85 -33.75 3.03
CA THR A 278 14.54 -33.16 3.27
C THR A 278 14.50 -32.60 4.68
N TYR A 279 14.31 -31.29 4.79
CA TYR A 279 14.13 -30.58 6.04
C TYR A 279 12.65 -30.42 6.34
N ILE A 280 12.28 -30.65 7.60
CA ILE A 280 10.89 -30.70 8.05
C ILE A 280 10.77 -29.82 9.29
N SER A 281 10.01 -28.73 9.19
CA SER A 281 9.75 -27.85 10.33
C SER A 281 8.48 -28.27 11.06
N THR A 282 8.56 -28.21 12.39
CA THR A 282 7.43 -28.39 13.30
C THR A 282 7.52 -27.34 14.40
N PRO A 283 6.45 -27.09 15.17
CA PRO A 283 6.54 -26.25 16.38
C PRO A 283 7.59 -26.70 17.40
N LEU A 284 8.02 -27.96 17.36
CA LEU A 284 8.99 -28.52 18.30
C LEU A 284 10.44 -28.35 17.82
N GLY A 285 10.66 -28.04 16.54
CA GLY A 285 11.99 -27.96 15.96
C GLY A 285 12.07 -28.33 14.49
N LEU A 286 13.30 -28.26 13.98
CA LEU A 286 13.70 -28.62 12.62
C LEU A 286 14.28 -30.03 12.62
N TYR A 287 13.82 -30.84 11.68
CA TYR A 287 14.31 -32.19 11.46
C TYR A 287 14.88 -32.34 10.06
N ALA A 288 15.89 -33.19 9.90
CA ALA A 288 16.46 -33.57 8.62
C ALA A 288 16.19 -35.05 8.33
N SER A 289 16.01 -35.37 7.05
CA SER A 289 15.77 -36.72 6.57
C SER A 289 16.44 -36.95 5.22
N THR A 290 17.18 -38.05 5.10
CA THR A 290 17.81 -38.50 3.84
C THR A 290 16.93 -39.49 3.06
N ASP A 291 15.75 -39.84 3.58
CA ASP A 291 14.82 -40.82 3.02
C ASP A 291 13.41 -40.24 2.87
N GLU A 292 13.33 -38.93 2.62
CA GLU A 292 12.12 -38.18 2.27
C GLU A 292 11.06 -38.23 3.38
N GLY A 293 11.54 -38.23 4.62
CA GLY A 293 10.75 -38.18 5.83
C GLY A 293 10.27 -39.55 6.33
N GLN A 294 10.88 -40.66 5.92
CA GLN A 294 10.61 -41.96 6.57
C GLN A 294 11.25 -42.00 7.96
N THR A 295 12.53 -41.66 8.04
CA THR A 295 13.30 -41.43 9.27
C THR A 295 13.69 -39.96 9.38
N GLN A 296 13.77 -39.46 10.61
CA GLN A 296 14.09 -38.06 10.86
C GLN A 296 15.08 -37.93 12.02
N THR A 297 16.01 -37.00 11.89
CA THR A 297 16.96 -36.62 12.95
C THR A 297 16.69 -35.18 13.33
N LEU A 298 16.58 -34.89 14.63
CA LEU A 298 16.42 -33.53 15.13
C LEU A 298 17.71 -32.75 14.86
N VAL A 299 17.59 -31.63 14.15
CA VAL A 299 18.70 -30.71 13.84
C VAL A 299 18.73 -29.57 14.85
N GLN A 300 17.58 -28.99 15.14
CA GLN A 300 17.44 -27.83 16.03
C GLN A 300 16.10 -27.89 16.77
N ASP A 301 16.13 -27.65 18.07
CA ASP A 301 14.95 -27.53 18.92
C ASP A 301 14.47 -26.07 19.05
N GLU A 302 13.23 -25.91 19.52
CA GLU A 302 12.65 -24.65 20.01
C GLU A 302 12.63 -23.48 19.00
N LEU A 303 12.43 -23.77 17.72
CA LEU A 303 12.37 -22.73 16.68
C LEU A 303 11.04 -21.92 16.68
N GLY A 304 10.04 -22.32 17.45
CA GLY A 304 8.77 -21.59 17.62
C GLY A 304 7.68 -21.96 16.62
N ASP A 305 6.54 -21.25 16.69
CA ASP A 305 5.30 -21.61 16.00
C ASP A 305 5.20 -21.09 14.56
N ARG A 306 6.16 -20.32 14.06
CA ARG A 306 6.06 -19.64 12.74
C ARG A 306 7.41 -19.54 12.06
N LEU A 307 7.84 -20.66 11.50
CA LEU A 307 9.05 -20.72 10.69
C LEU A 307 8.68 -20.86 9.24
N SER A 308 9.27 -20.00 8.43
CA SER A 308 9.37 -20.23 7.01
C SER A 308 10.80 -20.71 6.69
N MET A 309 10.95 -21.66 5.80
CA MET A 309 12.21 -22.27 5.38
C MET A 309 12.44 -22.04 3.89
N MET A 310 13.69 -22.02 3.46
CA MET A 310 14.05 -22.05 2.06
C MET A 310 15.45 -22.62 1.85
N ALA A 311 15.62 -23.40 0.80
CA ALA A 311 16.91 -23.81 0.30
C ALA A 311 17.60 -22.67 -0.47
N VAL A 312 18.81 -22.32 -0.05
CA VAL A 312 19.64 -21.30 -0.71
C VAL A 312 21.01 -21.92 -0.95
N LYS A 313 21.26 -22.38 -2.18
CA LYS A 313 22.46 -23.14 -2.54
C LYS A 313 22.66 -24.32 -1.58
N ASP A 314 23.78 -24.35 -0.85
CA ASP A 314 24.14 -25.42 0.08
C ASP A 314 23.63 -25.22 1.52
N GLU A 315 22.80 -24.19 1.73
CA GLU A 315 22.30 -23.79 3.04
C GLU A 315 20.77 -23.86 3.10
N VAL A 316 20.23 -24.02 4.31
CA VAL A 316 18.81 -23.86 4.57
C VAL A 316 18.62 -22.65 5.47
N TRP A 317 17.86 -21.68 4.98
CA TRP A 317 17.57 -20.46 5.70
C TRP A 317 16.22 -20.59 6.39
N LEU A 318 16.18 -20.26 7.67
CA LEU A 318 14.99 -20.26 8.51
C LEU A 318 14.65 -18.82 8.85
N LEU A 319 13.40 -18.47 8.63
CA LEU A 319 12.84 -17.16 8.89
C LEU A 319 11.76 -17.29 9.96
N ASP A 320 12.07 -16.74 11.13
CA ASP A 320 11.08 -16.42 12.16
C ASP A 320 10.61 -14.97 11.94
N GLN A 321 9.51 -14.55 12.57
CA GLN A 321 8.94 -13.20 12.40
C GLN A 321 9.93 -12.07 12.67
N GLU A 322 10.95 -12.32 13.50
CA GLU A 322 11.94 -11.33 13.93
C GLU A 322 13.40 -11.75 13.68
N LYS A 323 13.64 -13.01 13.27
CA LYS A 323 15.00 -13.58 13.19
C LYS A 323 15.20 -14.35 11.92
N ILE A 324 16.43 -14.31 11.43
CA ILE A 324 16.89 -15.15 10.35
C ILE A 324 17.96 -16.08 10.91
N PHE A 325 17.91 -17.34 10.52
CA PHE A 325 18.92 -18.34 10.84
C PHE A 325 19.40 -18.95 9.53
N ALA A 326 20.70 -19.20 9.44
CA ALA A 326 21.26 -20.01 8.36
C ALA A 326 21.73 -21.33 8.96
N LEU A 327 21.28 -22.45 8.40
CA LEU A 327 21.79 -23.76 8.70
C LEU A 327 22.93 -24.07 7.72
N VAL A 328 24.16 -24.02 8.22
CA VAL A 328 25.39 -24.29 7.47
C VAL A 328 26.04 -25.52 8.08
N GLU A 329 26.24 -26.58 7.29
CA GLU A 329 26.88 -27.83 7.75
C GLU A 329 26.28 -28.38 9.07
N GLU A 330 24.94 -28.45 9.14
CA GLU A 330 24.19 -28.91 10.33
C GLU A 330 24.31 -28.01 11.58
N THR A 331 25.01 -26.87 11.49
CA THR A 331 25.11 -25.90 12.58
C THR A 331 24.20 -24.71 12.32
N VAL A 332 23.32 -24.40 13.28
CA VAL A 332 22.46 -23.22 13.21
C VAL A 332 23.25 -21.99 13.61
N GLN A 333 23.46 -21.09 12.66
CA GLN A 333 24.06 -19.78 12.91
C GLN A 333 22.95 -18.73 13.02
N ASN A 334 22.88 -18.07 14.18
CA ASN A 334 21.90 -17.02 14.41
C ASN A 334 22.37 -15.71 13.77
N GLN A 335 21.71 -15.34 12.68
CA GLN A 335 21.94 -14.12 11.91
C GLN A 335 21.11 -12.98 12.50
N LYS A 336 21.34 -12.64 13.78
CA LYS A 336 20.57 -11.58 14.44
C LYS A 336 21.10 -10.20 14.03
N ARG A 337 20.52 -9.62 12.98
CA ARG A 337 20.75 -8.22 12.61
C ARG A 337 19.51 -7.37 12.93
N ASN A 338 19.73 -6.21 13.55
CA ASN A 338 18.71 -5.29 14.05
C ASN A 338 17.88 -4.64 12.92
N LEU A 339 16.97 -5.40 12.31
CA LEU A 339 15.85 -4.82 11.59
C LEU A 339 14.72 -4.54 12.59
N GLN A 340 14.87 -3.47 13.39
CA GLN A 340 13.85 -3.09 14.36
C GLN A 340 12.52 -2.77 13.66
N ASP A 341 11.44 -3.32 14.21
CA ASP A 341 10.05 -3.19 13.74
C ASP A 341 9.82 -3.67 12.29
N VAL A 342 10.62 -4.62 11.82
CA VAL A 342 10.40 -5.31 10.54
C VAL A 342 9.73 -6.64 10.81
N VAL A 343 8.59 -6.86 10.18
CA VAL A 343 7.91 -8.16 10.15
C VAL A 343 8.12 -8.73 8.77
N PHE A 344 8.80 -9.88 8.71
CA PHE A 344 9.02 -10.59 7.48
C PHE A 344 7.72 -11.26 7.01
N SER A 345 7.42 -11.17 5.71
CA SER A 345 6.21 -11.74 5.11
C SER A 345 6.51 -12.93 4.22
N SER A 346 7.56 -12.83 3.39
CA SER A 346 8.05 -13.90 2.54
C SER A 346 9.50 -13.63 2.14
N PHE A 347 10.14 -14.60 1.51
CA PHE A 347 11.50 -14.45 1.02
C PHE A 347 11.75 -15.38 -0.16
N VAL A 348 12.74 -15.05 -0.98
CA VAL A 348 13.17 -15.87 -2.10
C VAL A 348 14.69 -15.81 -2.27
N SER A 349 15.28 -16.95 -2.62
CA SER A 349 16.67 -17.03 -3.04
C SER A 349 16.86 -16.29 -4.35
N TRP A 350 17.81 -15.37 -4.41
CA TRP A 350 18.12 -14.65 -5.63
C TRP A 350 19.62 -14.48 -5.79
N ARG A 351 20.17 -15.11 -6.84
CA ARG A 351 21.60 -15.14 -7.14
C ARG A 351 22.38 -15.71 -5.94
N ASN A 352 23.18 -14.89 -5.28
CA ASN A 352 24.02 -15.26 -4.15
C ASN A 352 23.52 -14.66 -2.82
N GLY A 353 22.26 -14.18 -2.80
CA GLY A 353 21.63 -13.60 -1.63
C GLY A 353 20.17 -14.01 -1.51
N ILE A 354 19.47 -13.33 -0.61
CA ILE A 354 18.07 -13.59 -0.30
C ILE A 354 17.34 -12.27 -0.38
N VAL A 355 16.23 -12.25 -1.09
CA VAL A 355 15.31 -11.13 -1.10
C VAL A 355 14.23 -11.42 -0.09
N VAL A 356 14.00 -10.49 0.82
CA VAL A 356 13.00 -10.63 1.87
C VAL A 356 11.95 -9.55 1.72
N GLY A 357 10.70 -9.98 1.60
CA GLY A 357 9.51 -9.14 1.66
C GLY A 357 9.16 -8.82 3.10
N THR A 358 8.84 -7.54 3.36
CA THR A 358 8.53 -7.06 4.70
C THR A 358 7.36 -6.08 4.69
N ASN A 359 6.86 -5.79 5.89
CA ASN A 359 5.93 -4.67 6.11
C ASN A 359 6.49 -3.27 5.76
N LYS A 360 7.79 -3.14 5.52
CA LYS A 360 8.48 -1.89 5.16
C LYS A 360 9.11 -1.90 3.76
N GLY A 361 8.80 -2.89 2.93
CA GLY A 361 9.39 -3.02 1.59
C GLY A 361 10.13 -4.33 1.34
N ALA A 362 10.86 -4.38 0.23
CA ALA A 362 11.74 -5.48 -0.13
C ALA A 362 13.21 -5.15 0.19
N PHE A 363 13.90 -6.11 0.81
CA PHE A 363 15.31 -5.98 1.18
C PHE A 363 16.13 -7.15 0.63
N LEU A 364 17.33 -6.86 0.14
CA LEU A 364 18.31 -7.87 -0.27
C LEU A 364 19.32 -8.09 0.86
N LEU A 365 19.46 -9.33 1.31
CA LEU A 365 20.57 -9.80 2.13
C LEU A 365 21.58 -10.49 1.23
N SER A 366 22.76 -9.89 1.06
CA SER A 366 23.84 -10.47 0.24
C SER A 366 25.20 -10.26 0.88
N PRO A 367 26.21 -11.10 0.54
CA PRO A 367 27.60 -10.83 0.89
C PRO A 367 28.05 -9.46 0.32
N GLU A 368 28.79 -8.68 1.10
CA GLU A 368 29.24 -7.31 0.78
C GLU A 368 30.01 -7.23 -0.55
N GLU A 369 30.77 -8.28 -0.90
CA GLU A 369 31.62 -8.27 -2.10
C GLU A 369 30.85 -8.36 -3.43
N GLU A 370 29.57 -8.74 -3.39
CA GLU A 370 28.69 -8.80 -4.56
C GLU A 370 27.54 -7.81 -4.50
N LEU A 371 27.68 -6.73 -3.73
CA LEU A 371 26.95 -5.51 -4.06
C LEU A 371 27.24 -5.27 -5.53
N MET A 372 26.23 -5.54 -6.36
CA MET A 372 26.19 -5.00 -7.68
C MET A 372 26.56 -3.55 -7.45
N THR A 373 27.73 -3.16 -7.95
CA THR A 373 27.72 -1.97 -8.79
C THR A 373 26.64 -2.30 -9.81
N VAL A 374 25.39 -2.00 -9.45
CA VAL A 374 24.45 -1.44 -10.37
C VAL A 374 25.21 -0.19 -10.76
N THR A 375 26.14 -0.36 -11.70
CA THR A 375 26.49 0.66 -12.64
C THR A 375 25.13 0.96 -13.23
N MET A 376 24.41 1.87 -12.56
CA MET A 376 23.51 2.78 -13.22
C MET A 376 24.28 3.12 -14.50
N PRO A 377 23.81 2.67 -15.68
CA PRO A 377 24.59 2.77 -16.91
C PRO A 377 24.56 4.21 -17.39
N HIS A 378 24.87 5.16 -16.50
CA HIS A 378 24.69 6.58 -16.63
C HIS A 378 25.80 7.18 -15.77
N SER A 379 26.73 7.88 -16.42
CA SER A 379 27.75 8.68 -15.75
C SER A 379 27.11 9.47 -14.61
N LEU A 380 27.88 9.76 -13.55
CA LEU A 380 27.44 10.66 -12.49
C LEU A 380 26.78 11.93 -13.06
N GLU A 381 27.22 12.39 -14.23
CA GLU A 381 26.65 13.46 -15.03
C GLU A 381 25.22 13.19 -15.52
N ASN A 382 24.85 11.99 -15.95
CA ASN A 382 23.47 11.65 -16.32
C ASN A 382 22.55 11.49 -15.09
N VAL A 383 23.06 10.97 -13.97
CA VAL A 383 22.28 10.94 -12.72
C VAL A 383 22.11 12.35 -12.18
N LEU A 384 23.17 13.19 -12.23
CA LEU A 384 23.11 14.59 -11.85
C LEU A 384 22.18 15.36 -12.80
N ASN A 385 22.21 15.10 -14.11
CA ASN A 385 21.30 15.73 -15.07
C ASN A 385 19.87 15.23 -14.92
N MET A 386 19.65 13.98 -14.51
CA MET A 386 18.31 13.45 -14.25
C MET A 386 17.76 13.98 -12.92
N VAL A 387 18.59 14.08 -11.88
CA VAL A 387 18.23 14.70 -10.60
C VAL A 387 18.06 16.20 -10.75
N LEU A 388 18.89 16.88 -11.56
CA LEU A 388 18.72 18.29 -11.89
C LEU A 388 17.51 18.50 -12.78
N TYR A 389 17.22 17.60 -13.72
CA TYR A 389 15.99 17.63 -14.51
C TYR A 389 14.76 17.39 -13.63
N ASP A 390 14.82 16.48 -12.66
CA ASP A 390 13.73 16.19 -11.72
C ASP A 390 13.58 17.32 -10.69
N ILE A 391 14.68 17.96 -10.26
CA ILE A 391 14.68 19.17 -9.44
C ILE A 391 14.18 20.36 -10.26
N ASP A 392 14.52 20.48 -11.54
CA ASP A 392 14.03 21.53 -12.42
C ASP A 392 12.56 21.30 -12.78
N GLN A 393 12.11 20.05 -12.94
CA GLN A 393 10.70 19.66 -13.07
C GLN A 393 9.96 19.92 -11.77
N GLN A 394 10.51 19.56 -10.61
CA GLN A 394 9.93 19.85 -9.31
C GLN A 394 9.98 21.35 -9.00
N ALA A 395 10.97 22.09 -9.47
CA ALA A 395 11.07 23.53 -9.34
C ALA A 395 10.13 24.24 -10.32
N GLN A 396 9.90 23.68 -11.50
CA GLN A 396 8.87 24.12 -12.44
C GLN A 396 7.48 23.81 -11.91
N ASP A 397 7.24 22.60 -11.39
CA ASP A 397 6.02 22.18 -10.71
C ASP A 397 5.81 23.00 -9.44
N LEU A 398 6.86 23.34 -8.69
CA LEU A 398 6.80 24.31 -7.59
C LEU A 398 6.59 25.72 -8.11
N SER A 399 7.06 26.10 -9.30
CA SER A 399 6.81 27.40 -9.93
C SER A 399 5.43 27.46 -10.61
N ILE A 400 4.75 26.34 -10.79
CA ILE A 400 3.34 26.20 -11.19
C ILE A 400 2.48 26.18 -9.92
N GLN A 401 2.92 25.45 -8.89
CA GLN A 401 2.31 25.43 -7.57
C GLN A 401 2.42 26.78 -6.87
N ASN A 402 3.49 27.56 -7.04
CA ASN A 402 3.63 28.83 -6.33
C ASN A 402 2.62 29.86 -6.84
N PRO A 403 2.36 30.05 -8.15
CA PRO A 403 1.22 30.78 -8.69
C PRO A 403 -0.15 30.15 -8.44
N LEU A 404 -0.25 28.84 -8.22
CA LEU A 404 -1.50 28.19 -7.78
C LEU A 404 -1.77 28.44 -6.29
N LEU A 405 -0.74 28.40 -5.44
CA LEU A 405 -0.77 28.64 -3.99
C LEU A 405 -0.85 30.13 -3.66
N THR A 406 -0.27 31.01 -4.50
CA THR A 406 -0.33 32.47 -4.36
C THR A 406 -1.42 33.11 -5.22
N GLY A 407 -1.91 32.43 -6.26
CA GLY A 407 -2.97 32.91 -7.15
C GLY A 407 -4.37 32.41 -6.78
N ALA A 408 -4.50 31.30 -6.06
CA ALA A 408 -5.76 30.92 -5.43
C ALA A 408 -5.93 31.73 -4.14
N LEU A 409 -6.38 32.99 -4.30
CA LEU A 409 -7.16 33.78 -3.34
C LEU A 409 -6.94 33.41 -1.87
N SER A 410 -5.72 33.53 -1.35
CA SER A 410 -5.55 33.55 0.10
C SER A 410 -5.96 34.95 0.54
N PRO A 411 -7.12 35.14 1.19
CA PRO A 411 -7.48 36.46 1.66
C PRO A 411 -6.35 36.96 2.57
N VAL A 412 -5.90 38.19 2.34
CA VAL A 412 -4.93 38.81 3.24
C VAL A 412 -5.73 39.28 4.44
N VAL A 413 -5.70 38.48 5.50
CA VAL A 413 -6.25 38.88 6.79
C VAL A 413 -5.22 39.78 7.45
N SER A 414 -5.45 41.08 7.40
CA SER A 414 -4.64 42.06 8.13
C SER A 414 -5.37 42.45 9.41
N LEU A 415 -4.70 42.29 10.55
CA LEU A 415 -5.21 42.74 11.84
C LEU A 415 -4.54 44.08 12.16
N THR A 416 -5.32 45.16 12.12
CA THR A 416 -4.83 46.51 12.42
C THR A 416 -5.57 47.07 13.62
N GLY A 417 -4.84 47.40 14.68
CA GLY A 417 -5.42 47.94 15.91
C GLY A 417 -4.41 48.04 17.04
N SER A 418 -4.72 48.84 18.06
CA SER A 418 -3.96 48.86 19.31
C SER A 418 -4.71 48.03 20.36
N LEU A 419 -3.99 47.16 21.07
CA LEU A 419 -4.53 46.22 22.07
C LEU A 419 -5.40 46.89 23.14
N ASP A 420 -5.21 48.19 23.32
CA ASP A 420 -5.78 48.99 24.36
C ASP A 420 -7.03 49.80 23.95
N ARG A 421 -7.39 49.93 22.66
CA ARG A 421 -8.55 50.77 22.27
C ARG A 421 -9.47 50.27 21.15
N ASP A 422 -8.99 49.65 20.07
CA ASP A 422 -9.85 49.07 19.00
C ASP A 422 -9.05 48.07 18.16
N MET A 423 -9.63 46.90 17.84
CA MET A 423 -9.08 45.97 16.85
C MET A 423 -10.01 45.89 15.64
N THR A 424 -9.48 46.22 14.47
CA THR A 424 -10.15 46.02 13.19
C THR A 424 -9.52 44.82 12.50
N ILE A 425 -10.33 43.80 12.24
CA ILE A 425 -9.94 42.70 11.36
C ILE A 425 -10.40 43.07 9.97
N THR A 426 -9.46 43.29 9.06
CA THR A 426 -9.74 43.52 7.65
C THR A 426 -9.39 42.28 6.87
N ILE A 427 -10.35 41.73 6.14
CA ILE A 427 -10.14 40.59 5.25
C ILE A 427 -10.22 41.11 3.83
N ASP A 428 -9.05 41.31 3.20
CA ASP A 428 -8.97 41.70 1.79
C ASP A 428 -9.09 40.44 0.93
N TYR A 429 -10.25 40.27 0.31
CA TYR A 429 -10.43 39.33 -0.78
C TYR A 429 -10.02 40.07 -2.05
N GLY A 430 -8.76 39.92 -2.46
CA GLY A 430 -8.24 40.52 -3.68
C GLY A 430 -9.06 40.11 -4.91
N GLY A 431 -10.15 40.84 -5.18
CA GLY A 431 -11.11 40.54 -6.23
C GLY A 431 -10.58 41.06 -7.55
N ILE A 432 -10.32 40.15 -8.49
CA ILE A 432 -10.17 40.49 -9.89
C ILE A 432 -11.54 40.30 -10.54
N SER A 433 -12.14 41.39 -10.98
CA SER A 433 -13.32 41.39 -11.86
C SER A 433 -12.99 40.58 -13.12
N SER A 434 -13.95 39.79 -13.62
CA SER A 434 -13.83 39.03 -14.87
C SER A 434 -13.60 39.89 -16.12
N ALA A 435 -13.66 41.23 -16.01
CA ALA A 435 -13.19 42.18 -17.01
C ALA A 435 -11.90 42.87 -16.52
N ALA A 436 -10.76 42.37 -16.96
CA ALA A 436 -9.42 42.66 -16.44
C ALA A 436 -8.88 44.09 -16.68
N GLN A 437 -9.48 45.15 -16.10
CA GLN A 437 -8.84 46.49 -16.13
C GLN A 437 -8.84 47.31 -14.84
N GLU A 438 -9.61 46.97 -13.80
CA GLU A 438 -9.47 47.69 -12.51
C GLU A 438 -9.73 46.78 -11.30
N ARG A 439 -8.86 46.88 -10.30
CA ARG A 439 -9.01 46.21 -9.01
C ARG A 439 -9.96 47.04 -8.15
N ILE A 440 -11.10 46.48 -7.78
CA ILE A 440 -11.98 47.06 -6.77
C ILE A 440 -11.84 46.20 -5.52
N ALA A 441 -11.01 46.66 -4.58
CA ALA A 441 -10.90 46.05 -3.26
C ALA A 441 -12.21 46.29 -2.50
N TRP A 442 -12.68 45.28 -1.78
CA TRP A 442 -13.78 45.42 -0.83
C TRP A 442 -13.31 44.95 0.53
N ASP A 443 -13.35 45.86 1.50
CA ASP A 443 -12.93 45.62 2.87
C ASP A 443 -14.14 45.22 3.72
N VAL A 444 -14.10 44.03 4.32
CA VAL A 444 -15.00 43.68 5.41
C VAL A 444 -14.25 43.93 6.72
N GLY A 445 -14.56 45.07 7.35
CA GLY A 445 -13.98 45.46 8.63
C GLY A 445 -14.85 45.00 9.81
N LEU A 446 -14.33 44.11 10.64
CA LEU A 446 -14.98 43.70 11.89
C LEU A 446 -14.30 44.39 13.06
N ASN A 447 -14.98 45.36 13.69
CA ASN A 447 -14.47 46.09 14.85
C ASN A 447 -14.87 45.36 16.14
N ILE A 448 -13.88 44.88 16.89
CA ILE A 448 -14.09 44.21 18.17
C ILE A 448 -13.41 45.04 19.27
N CYS A 449 -14.21 45.61 20.17
CA CYS A 449 -13.69 46.36 21.32
C CYS A 449 -13.57 45.45 22.55
N PHE A 450 -12.40 45.43 23.18
CA PHE A 450 -12.17 44.75 24.45
C PHE A 450 -12.01 45.79 25.58
N GLY A 451 -13.12 46.21 26.20
CA GLY A 451 -13.13 47.18 27.30
C GLY A 451 -14.40 48.06 27.34
N ARG A 452 -14.44 49.07 28.23
CA ARG A 452 -15.52 50.08 28.22
C ARG A 452 -15.33 50.97 27.01
N CYS A 453 -16.09 50.72 25.93
CA CYS A 453 -16.16 51.61 24.77
C CYS A 453 -16.67 52.98 25.24
N GLY A 454 -15.76 53.93 25.39
CA GLY A 454 -16.13 55.32 25.57
C GLY A 454 -16.85 55.75 24.30
N SER A 455 -18.06 56.28 24.46
CA SER A 455 -18.95 56.77 23.41
C SER A 455 -18.21 57.66 22.41
N ILE A 456 -17.73 57.07 21.31
CA ILE A 456 -17.36 57.80 20.10
C ILE A 456 -18.59 57.75 19.20
N ALA A 457 -19.00 58.93 18.75
CA ALA A 457 -20.21 59.16 17.97
C ALA A 457 -20.26 58.24 16.74
N SER A 458 -21.21 57.30 16.77
CA SER A 458 -21.62 56.48 15.65
C SER A 458 -22.14 57.38 14.51
N THR A 459 -21.34 57.54 13.46
CA THR A 459 -21.84 57.93 12.12
C THR A 459 -21.78 56.73 11.19
N ALA A 460 -22.47 55.67 11.60
CA ALA A 460 -23.01 54.62 10.75
C ALA A 460 -24.08 53.92 11.59
N SER A 461 -25.30 54.45 11.55
CA SER A 461 -26.47 53.82 12.14
C SER A 461 -26.91 52.66 11.26
N SER A 462 -26.36 51.47 11.49
CA SER A 462 -27.07 50.23 11.18
C SER A 462 -27.80 49.81 12.46
N ASN A 463 -29.04 50.30 12.60
CA ASN A 463 -30.03 49.71 13.50
C ASN A 463 -30.36 48.32 12.94
N LEU A 464 -29.50 47.36 13.23
CA LEU A 464 -29.77 45.96 13.04
C LEU A 464 -30.66 45.53 14.22
N GLN A 465 -31.96 45.33 13.94
CA GLN A 465 -32.96 44.93 14.93
C GLN A 465 -32.60 43.55 15.52
N GLU A 466 -33.16 43.20 16.68
CA GLU A 466 -32.77 42.02 17.48
C GLU A 466 -32.97 40.65 16.80
N ASP A 467 -33.50 40.61 15.58
CA ASP A 467 -33.86 39.39 14.83
C ASP A 467 -32.93 39.08 13.63
N GLU A 468 -31.73 39.66 13.57
CA GLU A 468 -30.86 39.43 12.41
C GLU A 468 -30.17 38.07 12.43
N LEU A 469 -30.60 37.25 11.48
CA LEU A 469 -30.07 35.93 11.17
C LEU A 469 -29.01 36.05 10.06
N MET A 470 -27.85 35.44 10.28
CA MET A 470 -26.80 35.35 9.27
C MET A 470 -26.82 33.97 8.62
N VAL A 471 -26.91 33.90 7.29
CA VAL A 471 -26.87 32.63 6.57
C VAL A 471 -25.50 32.44 5.93
N ILE A 472 -24.77 31.40 6.34
CA ILE A 472 -23.47 31.02 5.76
C ILE A 472 -23.53 29.57 5.31
N ASN A 473 -23.24 29.30 4.03
CA ASN A 473 -23.28 27.96 3.43
C ASN A 473 -24.61 27.20 3.69
N GLY A 474 -25.74 27.90 3.61
CA GLY A 474 -27.07 27.32 3.87
C GLY A 474 -27.41 27.13 5.35
N SER A 475 -26.49 27.43 6.27
CA SER A 475 -26.72 27.37 7.72
C SER A 475 -27.05 28.75 8.29
N VAL A 476 -28.04 28.83 9.18
CA VAL A 476 -28.53 30.08 9.77
C VAL A 476 -27.96 30.27 11.19
N TYR A 477 -27.41 31.44 11.49
CA TYR A 477 -26.75 31.77 12.76
C TYR A 477 -27.39 33.01 13.40
N SER A 478 -27.61 32.99 14.72
CA SER A 478 -28.11 34.12 15.51
C SER A 478 -26.98 34.92 16.17
N ARG A 479 -27.31 36.05 16.83
CA ARG A 479 -26.40 37.11 17.33
C ARG A 479 -25.28 36.69 18.31
N GLY A 480 -25.21 35.45 18.77
CA GLY A 480 -24.09 34.88 19.54
C GLY A 480 -23.19 33.92 18.76
N GLY A 481 -23.56 33.59 17.52
CA GLY A 481 -22.96 32.55 16.70
C GLY A 481 -21.84 33.01 15.79
N VAL A 482 -21.33 34.23 15.90
CA VAL A 482 -20.30 34.77 14.98
C VAL A 482 -19.07 33.86 14.91
N ALA A 483 -18.63 33.31 16.05
CA ALA A 483 -17.53 32.35 16.08
C ALA A 483 -17.89 31.02 15.37
N ALA A 484 -19.11 30.51 15.59
CA ALA A 484 -19.59 29.29 14.94
C ALA A 484 -19.77 29.48 13.44
N ALA A 485 -20.19 30.67 13.02
CA ALA A 485 -20.39 31.00 11.63
C ALA A 485 -19.08 31.27 10.89
N ALA A 486 -18.12 31.92 11.55
CA ALA A 486 -16.75 32.03 11.03
C ALA A 486 -16.10 30.65 10.87
N SER A 487 -16.28 29.74 11.84
CA SER A 487 -15.79 28.36 11.74
C SER A 487 -16.51 27.58 10.63
N GLY A 488 -17.83 27.75 10.47
CA GLY A 488 -18.59 27.13 9.38
C GLY A 488 -18.18 27.65 8.00
N LEU A 489 -17.84 28.93 7.89
CA LEU A 489 -17.27 29.52 6.69
C LEU A 489 -15.89 28.94 6.39
N GLU A 490 -15.00 28.89 7.38
CA GLU A 490 -13.66 28.32 7.25
C GLU A 490 -13.72 26.86 6.82
N LEU A 491 -14.56 26.05 7.46
CA LEU A 491 -14.74 24.64 7.12
C LEU A 491 -15.27 24.48 5.70
N GLY A 492 -16.27 25.28 5.29
CA GLY A 492 -16.83 25.25 3.95
C GLY A 492 -15.83 25.70 2.87
N LEU A 493 -15.03 26.73 3.14
CA LEU A 493 -13.96 27.19 2.27
C LEU A 493 -12.84 26.16 2.16
N SER A 494 -12.44 25.55 3.28
CA SER A 494 -11.45 24.47 3.30
C SER A 494 -11.92 23.26 2.50
N LYS A 495 -13.18 22.84 2.68
CA LYS A 495 -13.78 21.74 1.91
C LYS A 495 -13.83 22.06 0.41
N LYS A 496 -14.32 23.24 0.02
CA LYS A 496 -14.34 23.68 -1.39
C LYS A 496 -12.92 23.76 -1.98
N ARG A 497 -11.95 24.25 -1.21
CA ARG A 497 -10.54 24.30 -1.61
C ARG A 497 -9.98 22.91 -1.86
N ASN A 498 -10.21 21.97 -0.95
CA ASN A 498 -9.73 20.60 -1.11
C ASN A 498 -10.35 19.94 -2.34
N VAL A 499 -11.67 20.09 -2.56
CA VAL A 499 -12.34 19.58 -3.77
C VAL A 499 -11.76 20.17 -5.06
N LEU A 500 -11.52 21.49 -5.09
CA LEU A 500 -10.90 22.15 -6.25
C LEU A 500 -9.45 21.70 -6.44
N PHE A 501 -8.70 21.53 -5.36
CA PHE A 501 -7.31 21.07 -5.38
C PHE A 501 -7.20 19.64 -5.90
N ASP A 502 -8.01 18.72 -5.38
CA ASP A 502 -8.06 17.32 -5.81
C ASP A 502 -8.45 17.21 -7.28
N LYS A 503 -9.45 18.00 -7.73
CA LYS A 503 -9.85 18.06 -9.14
C LYS A 503 -8.74 18.59 -10.04
N THR A 504 -8.01 19.62 -9.58
CA THR A 504 -6.89 20.20 -10.34
C THR A 504 -5.73 19.19 -10.46
N ILE A 505 -5.40 18.46 -9.38
CA ILE A 505 -4.39 17.39 -9.40
C ILE A 505 -4.79 16.29 -10.38
N ALA A 506 -6.05 15.83 -10.31
CA ALA A 506 -6.54 14.78 -11.19
C ALA A 506 -6.44 15.18 -12.67
N LEU A 507 -6.85 16.40 -13.01
CA LEU A 507 -6.74 16.92 -14.37
C LEU A 507 -5.29 17.06 -14.83
N TYR A 508 -4.38 17.54 -13.97
CA TYR A 508 -2.96 17.62 -14.29
C TYR A 508 -2.33 16.24 -14.54
N GLN A 509 -2.68 15.24 -13.73
CA GLN A 509 -2.22 13.86 -13.93
C GLN A 509 -2.75 13.27 -15.24
N SER A 510 -4.02 13.51 -15.58
CA SER A 510 -4.61 13.11 -16.87
C SER A 510 -3.88 13.78 -18.03
N HIS A 511 -3.59 15.08 -17.95
CA HIS A 511 -2.84 15.81 -18.97
C HIS A 511 -1.46 15.16 -19.23
N ARG A 512 -0.70 14.86 -18.16
CA ARG A 512 0.61 14.21 -18.28
C ARG A 512 0.52 12.81 -18.90
N ARG A 513 -0.51 12.03 -18.59
CA ARG A 513 -0.75 10.72 -19.21
C ARG A 513 -1.04 10.84 -20.71
N LEU A 514 -1.90 11.78 -21.11
CA LEU A 514 -2.25 12.01 -22.51
C LEU A 514 -1.04 12.50 -23.32
N LEU A 515 -0.19 13.38 -22.77
CA LEU A 515 1.08 13.77 -23.40
C LEU A 515 2.02 12.59 -23.62
N MET A 516 2.20 11.72 -22.62
CA MET A 516 3.04 10.52 -22.77
C MET A 516 2.47 9.54 -23.81
N GLN A 517 1.15 9.38 -23.87
CA GLN A 517 0.49 8.58 -24.91
C GLN A 517 0.72 9.18 -26.30
N LYS A 518 0.66 10.50 -26.44
CA LYS A 518 0.90 11.23 -27.69
C LYS A 518 2.36 11.12 -28.16
N GLU A 519 3.31 11.10 -27.25
CA GLU A 519 4.71 10.84 -27.61
C GLU A 519 4.92 9.39 -28.07
N ARG A 520 4.31 8.42 -27.38
CA ARG A 520 4.38 7.01 -27.79
C ARG A 520 3.70 6.77 -29.14
N SER A 521 2.61 7.45 -29.42
CA SER A 521 1.90 7.34 -30.70
C SER A 521 2.68 7.92 -31.89
N ARG A 522 3.66 8.81 -31.65
CA ARG A 522 4.59 9.21 -32.72
C ARG A 522 5.55 8.10 -33.12
N THR A 523 5.85 7.18 -32.19
CA THR A 523 6.76 6.06 -32.45
C THR A 523 6.04 4.81 -32.96
N ASN A 524 4.76 4.65 -32.63
CA ASN A 524 3.93 3.52 -33.06
C ASN A 524 2.88 4.02 -34.06
N PHE A 525 2.74 3.39 -35.22
CA PHE A 525 1.70 3.76 -36.19
C PHE A 525 0.30 3.55 -35.58
N ILE A 526 -0.28 4.60 -34.99
CA ILE A 526 -1.69 4.64 -34.60
C ILE A 526 -2.54 5.09 -35.79
N SER A 527 -3.84 4.82 -35.74
CA SER A 527 -4.74 5.32 -36.77
C SER A 527 -4.88 6.85 -36.65
N VAL A 528 -5.14 7.53 -37.78
CA VAL A 528 -5.40 8.98 -37.79
C VAL A 528 -6.60 9.35 -36.91
N ILE A 529 -7.56 8.44 -36.75
CA ILE A 529 -8.74 8.66 -35.91
C ILE A 529 -8.32 8.70 -34.43
N ASP A 530 -7.46 7.77 -33.99
CA ASP A 530 -6.98 7.72 -32.61
C ASP A 530 -6.11 8.94 -32.28
N GLU A 531 -5.35 9.44 -33.25
CA GLU A 531 -4.54 10.66 -33.07
C GLU A 531 -5.42 11.89 -32.85
N VAL A 532 -6.50 12.03 -33.63
CA VAL A 532 -7.46 13.14 -33.49
C VAL A 532 -8.21 13.06 -32.16
N LEU A 533 -8.61 11.86 -31.72
CA LEU A 533 -9.27 11.69 -30.42
C LEU A 533 -8.35 12.06 -29.27
N LEU A 534 -7.09 11.61 -29.31
CA LEU A 534 -6.09 11.95 -28.31
C LEU A 534 -5.83 13.47 -28.22
N ASP A 535 -5.84 14.16 -29.36
CA ASP A 535 -5.71 15.62 -29.41
C ASP A 535 -6.92 16.35 -28.85
N LEU A 536 -8.14 15.83 -29.06
CA LEU A 536 -9.36 16.38 -28.48
C LEU A 536 -9.38 16.21 -26.96
N ASP A 537 -9.03 15.02 -26.45
CA ASP A 537 -8.96 14.75 -25.02
C ASP A 537 -7.92 15.66 -24.34
N LEU A 538 -6.76 15.85 -24.99
CA LEU A 538 -5.73 16.75 -24.50
C LEU A 538 -6.23 18.20 -24.43
N ALA A 539 -6.88 18.68 -25.50
CA ALA A 539 -7.43 20.03 -25.55
C ALA A 539 -8.54 20.26 -24.51
N GLU A 540 -9.38 19.25 -24.25
CA GLU A 540 -10.41 19.31 -23.23
C GLU A 540 -9.79 19.45 -21.83
N VAL A 541 -8.81 18.61 -21.49
CA VAL A 541 -8.14 18.67 -20.19
C VAL A 541 -7.44 20.01 -19.98
N VAL A 542 -6.77 20.54 -21.01
CA VAL A 542 -6.15 21.87 -20.96
C VAL A 542 -7.20 22.96 -20.75
N ALA A 543 -8.33 22.92 -21.46
CA ALA A 543 -9.41 23.89 -21.28
C ALA A 543 -10.01 23.84 -19.86
N GLN A 544 -10.16 22.65 -19.28
CA GLN A 544 -10.63 22.48 -17.90
C GLN A 544 -9.60 23.00 -16.88
N LEU A 545 -8.31 22.75 -17.10
CA LEU A 545 -7.23 23.31 -16.28
C LEU A 545 -7.20 24.84 -16.39
N ASP A 546 -7.38 25.40 -17.58
CA ASP A 546 -7.48 26.85 -17.76
C ASP A 546 -8.70 27.44 -17.07
N ALA A 547 -9.86 26.78 -17.12
CA ALA A 547 -11.05 27.24 -16.41
C ALA A 547 -10.81 27.28 -14.88
N LEU A 548 -10.12 26.28 -14.32
CA LEU A 548 -9.80 26.21 -12.89
C LEU A 548 -8.67 27.16 -12.46
N THR A 549 -7.75 27.47 -13.37
CA THR A 549 -6.59 28.33 -13.11
C THR A 549 -6.74 29.75 -13.63
N TYR A 550 -7.94 30.11 -14.10
CA TYR A 550 -8.26 31.41 -14.70
C TYR A 550 -7.35 31.76 -15.89
N GLY A 551 -7.08 30.79 -16.76
CA GLY A 551 -6.31 30.94 -18.00
C GLY A 551 -4.80 31.07 -17.81
N ARG A 552 -4.28 30.71 -16.63
CA ARG A 552 -2.83 30.76 -16.36
C ARG A 552 -2.08 29.52 -16.87
N TYR A 553 -2.76 28.38 -16.98
CA TYR A 553 -2.13 27.13 -17.37
C TYR A 553 -1.69 27.16 -18.84
N GLY A 554 -2.60 27.49 -19.76
CA GLY A 554 -2.33 27.62 -21.19
C GLY A 554 -1.50 28.84 -21.60
N GLN A 555 -1.13 29.73 -20.68
CA GLN A 555 -0.14 30.80 -20.93
C GLN A 555 1.30 30.35 -20.71
N GLN A 556 1.52 29.23 -20.01
CA GLN A 556 2.85 28.71 -19.68
C GLN A 556 3.33 27.62 -20.63
N GLU A 557 2.41 26.94 -21.32
CA GLU A 557 2.69 26.13 -22.51
C GLU A 557 2.78 26.99 -23.77
#